data_AF-A0A7C9CPS7-F1
#
_entry.id   AF-A0A7C9CPS7-F1
#
_cell.length_a   1.000
_cell.length_b   1.000
_cell.length_c   1.000
_cell.angle_alpha   90.00
_cell.angle_beta   90.00
_cell.angle_gamma   90.00
#
_symmetry.space_group_name_H-M   'P 1'
#
loop_
_entity.id
_entity.type
_entity.pdbx_description
1 polymer ?
#
loop_
_entity_poly.entity_id
_entity_poly.type
_entity_poly.pdbx_seq_one_letter_code
_entity_poly.pdbx_strand_id
1 'polypeptide(L)'
;MELLVLSTLKWRMQAVTPFSFIDHFLYKMNGDQMPPRTLIFQSIQLIQSTLKGIELLEFKPSEIAAAVAISVTEEIQMVEHSVIKALSFLSEHVEKEKLIKCVELINGLKSPIGSASASVPQSPIGVLDAACLSYKTDDTDTSTPSASRATSTHNCPAPKRRKLDKIPQLQL
;
A
#
# COMPACT_ATOMS: atom_id res chain seq x y z
N MET A 1 -18.99 13.58 -4.39
CA MET A 1 -17.67 13.08 -4.85
C MET A 1 -17.81 11.86 -5.76
N GLU A 2 -18.58 10.84 -5.38
CA GLU A 2 -18.81 9.60 -6.18
C GLU A 2 -19.10 9.84 -7.67
N LEU A 3 -20.10 10.65 -8.00
CA LEU A 3 -20.47 10.97 -9.39
C LEU A 3 -19.31 11.56 -10.22
N LEU A 4 -18.43 12.35 -9.60
CA LEU A 4 -17.26 12.94 -10.26
C LEU A 4 -16.21 11.87 -10.59
N VAL A 5 -16.02 10.88 -9.70
CA VAL A 5 -15.12 9.75 -9.96
C VAL A 5 -15.68 8.89 -11.10
N LEU A 6 -16.98 8.56 -11.03
CA LEU A 6 -17.67 7.77 -12.07
C LEU A 6 -17.62 8.46 -13.44
N SER A 7 -17.89 9.77 -13.51
CA SER A 7 -17.80 10.53 -14.77
C SER A 7 -16.37 10.60 -15.31
N THR A 8 -15.37 10.82 -14.44
CA THR A 8 -13.96 10.91 -14.82
C THR A 8 -13.43 9.58 -15.38
N LEU A 9 -13.79 8.47 -14.75
CA LEU A 9 -13.43 7.12 -15.23
C LEU A 9 -14.25 6.66 -16.44
N LYS A 10 -15.24 7.45 -16.88
CA LYS A 10 -16.23 7.11 -17.91
C LYS A 10 -16.99 5.82 -17.57
N TRP A 11 -17.38 5.68 -16.30
CA TRP A 11 -18.06 4.52 -15.71
C TRP A 11 -17.29 3.18 -15.77
N ARG A 12 -16.02 3.18 -16.17
CA ARG A 12 -15.16 1.98 -16.23
C ARG A 12 -14.61 1.62 -14.84
N MET A 13 -15.47 1.09 -13.99
CA MET A 13 -15.14 0.71 -12.61
C MET A 13 -14.40 -0.64 -12.49
N GLN A 14 -14.36 -1.43 -13.55
CA GLN A 14 -13.64 -2.71 -13.58
C GLN A 14 -12.15 -2.48 -13.90
N ALA A 15 -11.36 -2.17 -12.86
CA ALA A 15 -9.91 -2.12 -12.97
C ALA A 15 -9.32 -3.54 -13.05
N VAL A 16 -8.42 -3.77 -14.00
CA VAL A 16 -7.57 -4.98 -14.04
C VAL A 16 -6.42 -4.77 -13.07
N THR A 17 -6.10 -5.80 -12.27
CA THR A 17 -5.05 -5.73 -11.24
C THR A 17 -3.97 -6.80 -11.48
N PRO A 18 -2.77 -6.70 -10.88
CA PRO A 18 -1.74 -7.72 -11.04
C PRO A 18 -2.20 -9.13 -10.61
N PHE A 19 -3.14 -9.21 -9.65
CA PHE A 19 -3.78 -10.45 -9.24
C PHE A 19 -4.50 -11.20 -10.38
N SER A 20 -4.95 -10.50 -11.42
CA SER A 20 -5.56 -11.12 -12.60
C SER A 20 -4.58 -11.94 -13.46
N PHE A 21 -3.28 -11.78 -13.25
CA PHE A 21 -2.23 -12.43 -14.04
C PHE A 21 -1.23 -13.25 -13.22
N ILE A 22 -1.15 -13.02 -11.90
CA ILE A 22 -0.07 -13.58 -11.07
C ILE A 22 -0.03 -15.11 -11.09
N ASP A 23 -1.19 -15.79 -11.05
CA ASP A 23 -1.26 -17.26 -11.07
C ASP A 23 -0.68 -17.84 -12.38
N HIS A 24 -0.93 -17.17 -13.51
CA HIS A 24 -0.38 -17.56 -14.81
C HIS A 24 1.15 -17.43 -14.82
N PHE A 25 1.67 -16.27 -14.40
CA PHE A 25 3.11 -16.06 -14.38
C PHE A 25 3.83 -16.96 -13.36
N LEU A 26 3.25 -17.19 -12.17
CA LEU A 26 3.81 -18.13 -11.19
C LEU A 26 3.85 -19.56 -11.74
N TYR A 27 2.77 -20.03 -12.38
CA TYR A 27 2.73 -21.35 -13.02
C TYR A 27 3.80 -21.48 -14.12
N LYS A 28 3.90 -20.47 -15.01
CA LYS A 28 4.91 -20.45 -16.06
C LYS A 28 6.33 -20.38 -15.52
N MET A 29 6.59 -19.54 -14.52
CA MET A 29 7.91 -19.41 -13.92
C MET A 29 8.33 -20.69 -13.20
N ASN A 30 7.42 -21.31 -12.44
CA ASN A 30 7.59 -22.60 -11.76
C ASN A 30 7.58 -23.83 -12.71
N GLY A 31 8.05 -23.68 -13.94
CA GLY A 31 8.25 -24.79 -14.88
C GLY A 31 6.99 -25.53 -15.30
N ASP A 32 5.86 -24.82 -15.49
CA ASP A 32 4.54 -25.41 -15.77
C ASP A 32 4.04 -26.37 -14.68
N GLN A 33 4.47 -26.14 -13.42
CA GLN A 33 3.99 -26.83 -12.22
C GLN A 33 3.21 -25.87 -11.31
N MET A 34 2.27 -26.42 -10.52
CA MET A 34 1.51 -25.66 -9.51
C MET A 34 2.47 -24.98 -8.52
N PRO A 35 2.47 -23.64 -8.39
CA PRO A 35 3.36 -22.95 -7.46
C PRO A 35 3.02 -23.30 -6.00
N PRO A 36 4.01 -23.50 -5.12
CA PRO A 36 3.76 -23.69 -3.70
C PRO A 36 3.09 -22.45 -3.08
N ARG A 37 2.25 -22.68 -2.07
CA ARG A 37 1.48 -21.62 -1.37
C ARG A 37 2.36 -20.48 -0.82
N THR A 38 3.62 -20.76 -0.51
CA THR A 38 4.60 -19.77 -0.06
C THR A 38 4.87 -18.69 -1.12
N LEU A 39 5.05 -19.07 -2.39
CA LEU A 39 5.25 -18.12 -3.48
C LEU A 39 4.00 -17.29 -3.77
N ILE A 40 2.83 -17.91 -3.72
CA ILE A 40 1.54 -17.20 -3.86
C ILE A 40 1.40 -16.15 -2.76
N PHE A 41 1.67 -16.52 -1.51
CA PHE A 41 1.62 -15.60 -0.37
C PHE A 41 2.63 -14.45 -0.49
N GLN A 42 3.89 -14.75 -0.84
CA GLN A 42 4.92 -13.72 -1.06
C GLN A 42 4.54 -12.77 -2.21
N SER A 43 3.96 -13.29 -3.29
CA SER A 43 3.47 -12.48 -4.41
C SER A 43 2.35 -11.54 -3.98
N ILE A 44 1.40 -12.01 -3.17
CA ILE A 44 0.33 -11.17 -2.62
C ILE A 44 0.91 -10.06 -1.75
N GLN A 45 1.89 -10.34 -0.89
CA GLN A 45 2.54 -9.32 -0.08
C GLN A 45 3.29 -8.29 -0.94
N LEU A 46 4.00 -8.71 -1.99
CA LEU A 46 4.68 -7.79 -2.89
C LEU A 46 3.71 -6.92 -3.69
N ILE A 47 2.62 -7.48 -4.24
CA ILE A 47 1.56 -6.70 -4.90
C ILE A 47 0.91 -5.71 -3.93
N GLN A 48 0.76 -6.05 -2.65
CA GLN A 48 0.29 -5.09 -1.64
C GLN A 48 1.31 -3.97 -1.37
N SER A 49 2.61 -4.27 -1.36
CA SER A 49 3.66 -3.25 -1.24
C SER A 49 3.67 -2.26 -2.41
N THR A 50 3.29 -2.68 -3.63
CA THR A 50 3.23 -1.74 -4.78
C THR A 50 2.24 -0.60 -4.58
N LEU A 51 1.22 -0.77 -3.73
CA LEU A 51 0.22 0.25 -3.43
C LEU A 51 0.78 1.46 -2.65
N LYS A 52 1.99 1.34 -2.08
CA LYS A 52 2.62 2.40 -1.28
C LYS A 52 3.39 3.44 -2.11
N GLY A 53 3.62 3.19 -3.40
CA GLY A 53 4.43 4.03 -4.28
C GLY A 53 3.74 4.32 -5.62
N ILE A 54 4.05 5.48 -6.21
CA ILE A 54 3.57 5.87 -7.55
C ILE A 54 4.50 5.39 -8.67
N GLU A 55 5.71 4.93 -8.35
CA GLU A 55 6.74 4.51 -9.31
C GLU A 55 6.25 3.38 -10.22
N LEU A 56 5.37 2.52 -9.73
CA LEU A 56 4.84 1.40 -10.49
C LEU A 56 3.64 1.76 -11.40
N LEU A 57 3.16 3.02 -11.40
CA LEU A 57 2.07 3.47 -12.26
C LEU A 57 2.44 3.56 -13.75
N GLU A 58 3.73 3.56 -14.10
CA GLU A 58 4.19 3.50 -15.50
C GLU A 58 4.07 2.10 -16.12
N PHE A 59 3.85 1.05 -15.31
CA PHE A 59 3.75 -0.34 -15.76
C PHE A 59 2.30 -0.82 -15.86
N LYS A 60 2.05 -1.73 -16.80
CA LYS A 60 0.75 -2.41 -16.90
C LYS A 60 0.60 -3.43 -15.76
N PRO A 61 -0.64 -3.75 -15.32
CA PRO A 61 -0.86 -4.79 -14.31
C PRO A 61 -0.24 -6.15 -14.65
N SER A 62 -0.13 -6.51 -15.94
CA SER A 62 0.55 -7.71 -16.42
C SER A 62 2.08 -7.65 -16.30
N GLU A 63 2.68 -6.47 -16.53
CA GLU A 63 4.12 -6.22 -16.38
C GLU A 63 4.51 -6.32 -14.89
N ILE A 64 3.70 -5.74 -14.00
CA ILE A 64 3.85 -5.84 -12.53
C ILE A 64 3.71 -7.31 -12.08
N ALA A 65 2.71 -8.04 -12.57
CA ALA A 65 2.51 -9.45 -12.20
C ALA A 65 3.67 -10.35 -12.66
N ALA A 66 4.18 -10.14 -13.87
CA ALA A 66 5.36 -10.82 -14.38
C ALA A 66 6.59 -10.54 -13.51
N ALA A 67 6.84 -9.26 -13.20
CA ALA A 67 7.97 -8.86 -12.38
C ALA A 67 7.88 -9.38 -10.94
N VAL A 68 6.68 -9.40 -10.32
CA VAL A 68 6.47 -10.04 -9.00
C VAL A 68 6.73 -11.54 -9.07
N ALA A 69 6.27 -12.23 -10.11
CA ALA A 69 6.53 -13.66 -10.28
C ALA A 69 8.03 -13.95 -10.38
N ILE A 70 8.75 -13.26 -11.28
CA ILE A 70 10.22 -13.31 -11.40
C ILE A 70 10.88 -13.11 -10.03
N SER A 71 10.49 -12.03 -9.34
CA SER A 71 11.02 -11.67 -8.03
C SER A 71 10.81 -12.75 -6.96
N VAL A 72 9.71 -13.51 -6.95
CA VAL A 72 9.54 -14.57 -5.94
C VAL A 72 10.15 -15.91 -6.36
N THR A 73 10.26 -16.21 -7.65
CA THR A 73 10.77 -17.51 -8.12
C THR A 73 12.28 -17.60 -8.24
N GLU A 74 13.00 -16.48 -8.40
CA GLU A 74 14.43 -16.51 -8.73
C GLU A 74 15.32 -15.69 -7.80
N GLU A 75 16.51 -16.23 -7.56
CA GLU A 75 17.64 -15.46 -7.05
C GLU A 75 18.23 -14.57 -8.17
N ILE A 76 18.88 -13.48 -7.76
CA ILE A 76 19.32 -12.36 -8.62
C ILE A 76 20.14 -12.81 -9.85
N GLN A 77 20.81 -13.96 -9.77
CA GLN A 77 21.69 -14.47 -10.83
C GLN A 77 20.96 -15.06 -12.05
N MET A 78 19.66 -15.39 -11.98
CA MET A 78 18.90 -15.98 -13.10
C MET A 78 17.94 -15.01 -13.81
N VAL A 79 17.77 -13.79 -13.28
CA VAL A 79 16.73 -12.82 -13.66
C VAL A 79 16.67 -12.53 -15.18
N GLU A 80 17.80 -12.53 -15.88
CA GLU A 80 17.84 -12.33 -17.34
C GLU A 80 17.05 -13.39 -18.12
N HIS A 81 17.15 -14.66 -17.72
CA HIS A 81 16.45 -15.76 -18.38
C HIS A 81 14.94 -15.72 -18.10
N SER A 82 14.54 -15.38 -16.88
CA SER A 82 13.13 -15.23 -16.53
C SER A 82 12.48 -13.99 -17.13
N VAL A 83 13.21 -12.89 -17.27
CA VAL A 83 12.75 -11.72 -18.04
C VAL A 83 12.46 -12.12 -19.48
N ILE A 84 13.38 -12.81 -20.17
CA ILE A 84 13.17 -13.30 -21.55
C ILE A 84 11.95 -14.24 -21.61
N LYS A 85 11.84 -15.17 -20.66
CA LYS A 85 10.71 -16.12 -20.56
C LYS A 85 9.38 -15.39 -20.32
N ALA A 86 9.33 -14.41 -19.42
CA ALA A 86 8.13 -13.65 -19.12
C ALA A 86 7.71 -12.75 -20.29
N LEU A 87 8.65 -12.15 -21.01
CA LEU A 87 8.39 -11.39 -22.23
C LEU A 87 7.71 -12.26 -23.29
N SER A 88 8.05 -13.54 -23.41
CA SER A 88 7.38 -14.46 -24.35
C SER A 88 5.89 -14.71 -24.06
N PHE A 89 5.43 -14.43 -22.83
CA PHE A 89 4.01 -14.51 -22.42
C PHE A 89 3.33 -13.14 -22.34
N LEU A 90 4.09 -12.06 -22.48
CA LEU A 90 3.58 -10.70 -22.60
C LEU A 90 3.31 -10.37 -24.07
N SER A 91 2.54 -9.30 -24.31
CA SER A 91 2.33 -8.81 -25.67
C SER A 91 3.63 -8.27 -26.26
N GLU A 92 3.81 -8.43 -27.57
CA GLU A 92 4.96 -8.03 -28.41
C GLU A 92 5.47 -6.58 -28.20
N HIS A 93 4.68 -5.73 -27.55
CA HIS A 93 4.97 -4.32 -27.27
C HIS A 93 5.57 -4.06 -25.87
N VAL A 94 6.07 -5.08 -25.15
CA VAL A 94 6.77 -4.88 -23.87
C VAL A 94 8.27 -4.85 -24.08
N GLU A 95 8.88 -3.69 -23.84
CA GLU A 95 10.34 -3.50 -23.85
C GLU A 95 11.01 -4.29 -22.72
N LYS A 96 12.17 -4.88 -23.02
CA LYS A 96 12.93 -5.69 -22.05
C LYS A 96 13.44 -4.84 -20.88
N GLU A 97 13.99 -3.66 -21.19
CA GLU A 97 14.49 -2.69 -20.21
C GLU A 97 13.39 -2.27 -19.25
N LYS A 98 12.16 -2.11 -19.76
CA LYS A 98 10.99 -1.77 -18.95
C LYS A 98 10.67 -2.89 -17.95
N LEU A 99 10.67 -4.16 -18.38
CA LEU A 99 10.39 -5.26 -17.45
C LEU A 99 11.50 -5.41 -16.39
N ILE A 100 12.77 -5.20 -16.76
CA ILE A 100 13.91 -5.20 -15.83
C ILE A 100 13.73 -4.10 -14.76
N LYS A 101 13.45 -2.86 -15.18
CA LYS A 101 13.17 -1.74 -14.26
C LYS A 101 12.05 -2.07 -13.28
N CYS A 102 10.99 -2.75 -13.74
CA CYS A 102 9.88 -3.19 -12.89
C CYS A 102 10.34 -4.21 -11.83
N VAL A 103 11.16 -5.20 -12.23
CA VAL A 103 11.75 -6.20 -11.32
C VAL A 103 12.67 -5.55 -10.29
N GLU A 104 13.48 -4.57 -10.67
CA GLU A 104 14.35 -3.81 -9.75
C GLU A 104 13.54 -3.06 -8.69
N LEU A 105 12.50 -2.32 -9.10
CA LEU A 105 11.60 -1.61 -8.18
C LEU A 105 10.92 -2.59 -7.20
N ILE A 106 10.37 -3.69 -7.69
CA ILE A 106 9.71 -4.72 -6.86
C ILE A 106 10.71 -5.40 -5.90
N ASN A 107 11.96 -5.61 -6.34
CA ASN A 107 13.02 -6.11 -5.46
C ASN A 107 13.38 -5.09 -4.35
N GLY A 108 13.36 -3.79 -4.65
CA GLY A 108 13.48 -2.73 -3.65
C GLY A 108 12.40 -2.82 -2.55
N LEU A 109 11.16 -3.12 -2.94
CA LEU A 109 10.01 -3.29 -2.02
C LEU A 109 10.11 -4.52 -1.10
N LYS A 110 11.03 -5.46 -1.34
CA LYS A 110 11.30 -6.59 -0.43
C LYS A 110 12.10 -6.19 0.81
N SER A 111 12.84 -5.08 0.75
CA SER A 111 13.75 -4.68 1.84
C SER A 111 12.95 -4.27 3.08
N PRO A 112 13.31 -4.75 4.29
CA PRO A 112 12.56 -4.43 5.52
C PRO A 112 12.74 -2.97 6.00
N ILE A 113 13.57 -2.17 5.33
CA ILE A 113 13.80 -0.76 5.64
C ILE A 113 12.64 0.06 5.09
N GLY A 114 11.78 0.56 5.98
CA GLY A 114 10.60 1.33 5.57
C GLY A 114 9.28 0.58 5.74
N SER A 115 9.21 -0.40 6.65
CA SER A 115 7.98 -0.60 7.41
C SER A 115 7.75 0.61 8.33
N ALA A 116 7.44 1.76 7.71
CA ALA A 116 6.51 2.70 8.28
C ALA A 116 5.25 1.88 8.52
N SER A 117 5.08 1.44 9.76
CA SER A 117 3.81 0.93 10.25
C SER A 117 2.78 1.96 9.82
N ALA A 118 1.79 1.52 9.05
CA ALA A 118 0.57 2.29 8.93
C ALA A 118 -0.01 2.33 10.34
N SER A 119 0.37 3.36 11.10
CA SER A 119 -0.23 3.70 12.37
C SER A 119 -1.67 4.00 12.03
N VAL A 120 -2.52 2.98 12.19
CA VAL A 120 -3.96 3.13 12.09
C VAL A 120 -4.29 4.29 13.00
N PRO A 121 -4.78 5.43 12.47
CA PRO A 121 -5.24 6.49 13.34
C PRO A 121 -6.43 5.89 14.07
N GLN A 122 -6.24 5.57 15.35
CA GLN A 122 -7.26 4.95 16.19
C GLN A 122 -8.24 6.04 16.62
N SER A 123 -8.84 6.68 15.61
CA SER A 123 -9.79 7.76 15.71
C SER A 123 -11.15 7.14 16.03
N PRO A 124 -11.72 7.39 17.23
CA PRO A 124 -13.11 7.10 17.45
C PRO A 124 -13.96 7.97 16.52
N ILE A 125 -15.08 7.44 16.05
CA ILE A 125 -15.95 8.11 15.07
C ILE A 125 -16.23 9.56 15.49
N GLY A 126 -15.78 10.50 14.64
CA GLY A 126 -16.20 11.89 14.66
C GLY A 126 -15.48 12.86 15.60
N VAL A 127 -14.20 13.17 15.33
CA VAL A 127 -13.73 14.57 15.24
C VAL A 127 -12.67 14.66 14.14
N LEU A 128 -12.95 15.43 13.09
CA LEU A 128 -11.94 15.85 12.10
C LEU A 128 -11.28 17.13 12.62
N ASP A 129 -10.27 17.00 13.47
CA ASP A 129 -9.42 18.15 13.80
C ASP A 129 -8.28 18.25 12.78
N ALA A 130 -8.06 19.44 12.25
CA ALA A 130 -7.13 19.66 11.16
C ALA A 130 -5.71 19.68 11.71
N ALA A 131 -4.99 18.57 11.56
CA ALA A 131 -3.57 18.51 11.84
C ALA A 131 -2.83 19.49 10.89
N CYS A 132 -2.55 20.69 11.37
CA CYS A 132 -1.75 21.69 10.67
C CYS A 132 -0.43 21.08 10.23
N LEU A 133 -0.22 21.01 8.91
CA LEU A 133 1.07 20.66 8.34
C LEU A 133 2.08 21.75 8.72
N SER A 134 2.92 21.46 9.72
CA SER A 134 4.01 22.35 10.11
C SER A 134 5.08 22.34 9.02
N TYR A 135 5.01 23.34 8.14
CA TYR A 135 6.10 23.62 7.21
C TYR A 135 7.39 23.88 8.02
N LYS A 136 8.44 23.14 7.72
CA LYS A 136 9.78 23.42 8.23
C LYS A 136 10.35 24.55 7.37
N THR A 137 10.39 25.76 7.92
CA THR A 137 11.29 26.81 7.41
C THR A 137 12.67 26.54 7.97
N ASP A 138 13.69 26.52 7.12
CA ASP A 138 15.08 26.58 7.60
C ASP A 138 15.36 27.99 8.13
N ASP A 139 15.99 28.05 9.30
CA ASP A 139 16.31 29.29 9.99
C ASP A 139 17.34 30.11 9.21
N THR A 140 17.06 31.40 8.98
CA THR A 140 18.09 32.40 8.66
C THR A 140 18.01 33.52 9.67
N ASP A 141 19.14 33.87 10.27
CA ASP A 141 19.24 34.73 11.44
C ASP A 141 18.61 36.12 11.26
N THR A 142 17.87 36.61 12.28
CA THR A 142 17.97 37.99 12.84
C THR A 142 17.05 38.21 14.07
N SER A 143 17.68 38.42 15.23
CA SER A 143 17.26 39.07 16.49
C SER A 143 15.78 39.45 16.85
N THR A 144 15.31 38.85 17.97
CA THR A 144 14.61 39.51 19.13
C THR A 144 13.08 39.86 19.02
N PRO A 145 12.34 40.19 20.12
CA PRO A 145 11.57 39.17 20.87
C PRO A 145 10.14 39.57 21.36
N SER A 146 9.49 38.67 22.12
CA SER A 146 8.19 38.82 22.84
C SER A 146 6.94 38.64 21.95
N ALA A 147 5.78 38.12 22.38
CA ALA A 147 5.29 37.58 23.66
C ALA A 147 4.26 36.43 23.35
N SER A 148 3.57 35.72 24.25
CA SER A 148 3.26 35.87 25.69
C SER A 148 3.04 34.50 26.37
N ARG A 149 2.84 34.46 27.69
CA ARG A 149 2.25 33.33 28.43
C ARG A 149 0.76 33.58 28.69
N ALA A 150 -0.09 32.57 28.52
CA ALA A 150 -1.47 32.57 29.03
C ALA A 150 -1.84 31.21 29.61
N THR A 151 -1.72 31.06 30.93
CA THR A 151 -2.28 29.92 31.69
C THR A 151 -3.78 30.13 31.89
N SER A 152 -4.62 29.24 31.38
CA SER A 152 -6.08 29.27 31.60
C SER A 152 -6.58 27.94 32.18
N THR A 153 -6.60 27.86 33.50
CA THR A 153 -7.24 26.78 34.26
C THR A 153 -8.75 26.94 34.21
N HIS A 154 -9.44 26.18 33.36
CA HIS A 154 -10.89 26.11 33.34
C HIS A 154 -11.36 24.80 34.00
N ASN A 155 -11.99 24.93 35.17
CA ASN A 155 -12.63 23.82 35.87
C ASN A 155 -13.79 23.29 35.02
N CYS A 156 -13.82 21.99 34.75
CA CYS A 156 -14.92 21.34 34.04
C CYS A 156 -15.54 20.23 34.91
N PRO A 157 -16.87 20.22 35.15
CA PRO A 157 -17.49 19.31 36.12
C PRO A 157 -17.60 17.88 35.58
N ALA A 158 -17.28 16.90 36.42
CA ALA A 158 -17.38 15.48 36.07
C ALA A 158 -18.83 15.04 35.79
N PRO A 159 -19.12 14.33 34.68
CA PRO A 159 -20.45 13.82 34.39
C PRO A 159 -20.84 12.71 35.37
N LYS A 160 -22.00 12.85 36.03
CA LYS A 160 -22.55 11.87 36.97
C LYS A 160 -22.80 10.53 36.26
N ARG A 161 -22.13 9.46 36.72
CA ARG A 161 -22.39 8.07 36.29
C ARG A 161 -23.87 7.74 36.52
N ARG A 162 -24.62 7.40 35.46
CA ARG A 162 -25.87 6.63 35.62
C ARG A 162 -25.51 5.16 35.87
N LYS A 163 -26.02 4.62 36.97
CA LYS A 163 -25.83 3.23 37.39
C LYS A 163 -26.76 2.35 36.57
N LEU A 164 -26.23 1.32 35.93
CA LEU A 164 -27.03 0.27 35.27
C LEU A 164 -27.30 -0.82 36.33
N ASP A 165 -28.55 -0.92 36.79
CA ASP A 165 -28.90 -1.95 37.78
C ASP A 165 -29.04 -3.33 37.13
N LYS A 166 -28.64 -4.36 37.88
CA LYS A 166 -28.65 -5.77 37.46
C LYS A 166 -29.97 -6.44 37.81
N ILE A 167 -30.54 -7.13 36.81
CA ILE A 167 -31.23 -8.45 36.81
C ILE A 167 -31.94 -8.92 38.10
N PRO A 168 -33.07 -9.64 37.96
CA PRO A 168 -32.95 -11.09 38.17
C PRO A 168 -33.61 -11.97 37.11
N GLN A 169 -33.01 -13.15 36.94
CA GLN A 169 -33.59 -14.33 36.29
C GLN A 169 -34.82 -14.82 37.08
N LEU A 170 -35.74 -15.56 36.44
CA LEU A 170 -36.06 -16.97 36.74
C LEU A 170 -37.35 -17.41 36.00
N GLN A 171 -37.26 -18.61 35.39
CA GLN A 171 -38.29 -19.66 35.21
C GLN A 171 -39.69 -19.30 34.65
N LEU A 172 -40.32 -20.13 33.81
CA LEU A 172 -40.08 -21.56 33.51
C LEU A 172 -40.29 -21.85 32.01
#